data_AF-W1XL42-F1
#
_entry.id   AF-W1XL42-F1
#
_cell.length_a   1.000
_cell.length_b   1.000
_cell.length_c   1.000
_cell.angle_alpha   90.00
_cell.angle_beta   90.00
_cell.angle_gamma   90.00
#
_symmetry.space_group_name_H-M   'P 1'
#
loop_
_entity.id
_entity.type
_entity.pdbx_description
1 polymer ?
#
loop_
_entity_poly.entity_id
_entity_poly.type
_entity_poly.pdbx_seq_one_letter_code
_entity_poly.pdbx_strand_id
1 'polypeptide(L)'
;GSGRTIFAEAAYLMRNDPNRSYSKLVDTLLSIKIEKLRTFLRNSPAANLVEEKIEKTAISIRAVLTNYVKAIRYLQGIEHNGDPFTIRDWMRGVREDQKNGWLFISSNADTHASLKPVISM
;
A
#
# COMPACT_ATOMS: atom_id res chain seq x y z
N GLY A 1 6.47 1.96 13.58
CA GLY A 1 5.13 1.41 13.91
C GLY A 1 4.87 0.19 13.05
N SER A 2 4.75 -0.99 13.66
CA SER A 2 4.82 -2.30 12.99
C SER A 2 3.88 -2.49 11.79
N GLY A 3 2.71 -1.83 11.77
CA GLY A 3 1.77 -1.89 10.64
C GLY A 3 2.29 -1.26 9.34
N ARG A 4 3.10 -0.18 9.41
CA ARG A 4 3.72 0.43 8.22
C ARG A 4 4.77 -0.48 7.59
N THR A 5 5.58 -1.12 8.41
CA THR A 5 6.61 -2.07 7.97
C THR A 5 5.96 -3.30 7.32
N ILE A 6 4.92 -3.86 7.94
CA ILE A 6 4.15 -4.97 7.37
C ILE A 6 3.54 -4.58 6.02
N PHE A 7 2.95 -3.38 5.94
CA PHE A 7 2.40 -2.86 4.69
C PHE A 7 3.46 -2.73 3.59
N ALA A 8 4.59 -2.08 3.89
CA ALA A 8 5.67 -1.85 2.94
C ALA A 8 6.30 -3.17 2.43
N GLU A 9 6.55 -4.12 3.33
CA GLU A 9 7.09 -5.44 2.97
C GLU A 9 6.09 -6.25 2.12
N ALA A 10 4.81 -6.21 2.46
CA ALA A 10 3.78 -6.88 1.65
C ALA A 10 3.71 -6.29 0.24
N ALA A 11 3.76 -4.97 0.10
CA ALA A 11 3.79 -4.30 -1.19
C ALA A 11 5.09 -4.62 -1.97
N TYR A 12 6.23 -4.69 -1.27
CA TYR A 12 7.52 -5.04 -1.86
C TYR A 12 7.52 -6.46 -2.43
N LEU A 13 7.00 -7.43 -1.69
CA LEU A 13 6.88 -8.82 -2.17
C LEU A 13 5.92 -8.93 -3.36
N MET A 14 4.80 -8.20 -3.33
CA MET A 14 3.82 -8.17 -4.43
C MET A 14 4.40 -7.58 -5.73
N ARG A 15 5.49 -6.80 -5.67
CA ARG A 15 6.13 -6.20 -6.85
C ARG A 15 6.47 -7.23 -7.92
N ASN A 16 6.91 -8.42 -7.51
CA ASN A 16 7.37 -9.48 -8.40
C ASN A 16 6.26 -10.51 -8.71
N ASP A 17 5.05 -10.29 -8.21
CA ASP A 17 3.92 -11.17 -8.47
C ASP A 17 3.39 -10.94 -9.91
N PRO A 18 3.29 -11.98 -10.75
CA PRO A 18 2.80 -11.84 -12.12
C PRO A 18 1.34 -11.36 -12.20
N ASN A 19 0.57 -11.58 -11.12
CA ASN A 19 -0.83 -11.15 -10.99
C ASN A 19 -0.97 -10.02 -9.96
N ARG A 20 0.00 -9.10 -9.91
CA ARG A 20 -0.04 -7.93 -9.02
C ARG A 20 -1.27 -7.06 -9.30
N SER A 21 -2.06 -6.81 -8.27
CA SER A 21 -3.19 -5.87 -8.29
C SER A 21 -3.40 -5.24 -6.92
N TYR A 22 -4.08 -4.08 -6.89
CA TYR A 22 -4.43 -3.45 -5.61
C TYR A 22 -5.41 -4.34 -4.83
N SER A 23 -6.33 -5.02 -5.51
CA SER A 23 -7.27 -5.97 -4.92
C SER A 23 -6.55 -7.12 -4.20
N LYS A 24 -5.57 -7.75 -4.86
CA LYS A 24 -4.79 -8.83 -4.26
C LYS A 24 -3.98 -8.37 -3.04
N LEU A 25 -3.43 -7.16 -3.08
CA LEU A 25 -2.73 -6.56 -1.94
C LEU A 25 -3.68 -6.32 -0.76
N VAL A 26 -4.84 -5.73 -1.03
CA VAL A 26 -5.89 -5.49 -0.04
C VAL A 26 -6.35 -6.80 0.62
N ASP A 27 -6.62 -7.83 -0.17
CA ASP A 27 -7.09 -9.13 0.32
C ASP A 27 -6.03 -9.86 1.15
N THR A 28 -4.76 -9.71 0.79
CA THR A 28 -3.64 -10.28 1.53
C THR A 28 -3.48 -9.59 2.90
N LEU A 29 -3.56 -8.26 2.92
CA LEU A 29 -3.42 -7.46 4.14
C LEU A 29 -4.63 -7.55 5.08
N LEU A 30 -5.84 -7.68 4.53
CA LEU A 30 -7.08 -7.89 5.29
C LEU A 30 -7.39 -9.34 5.59
N SER A 31 -6.50 -10.27 5.23
CA SER A 31 -6.77 -11.70 5.42
C SER A 31 -7.22 -11.98 6.85
N ILE A 32 -8.44 -12.53 6.95
CA ILE A 32 -9.13 -12.86 8.21
C ILE A 32 -8.27 -13.83 9.06
N LYS A 33 -7.43 -14.65 8.41
CA LYS A 33 -6.47 -15.54 9.05
C LYS A 33 -5.07 -14.92 8.99
N ILE A 34 -4.54 -14.59 10.17
CA ILE A 34 -3.17 -14.07 10.35
C ILE A 34 -2.12 -15.01 9.72
N GLU A 35 -2.42 -16.30 9.65
CA GLU A 35 -1.54 -17.32 9.06
C GLU A 35 -1.27 -17.11 7.58
N LYS A 36 -2.26 -16.62 6.81
CA LYS A 36 -2.04 -16.31 5.39
C LYS A 36 -1.10 -15.11 5.24
N LEU A 37 -1.24 -14.10 6.11
CA LEU A 37 -0.34 -12.94 6.14
C LEU A 37 1.08 -13.34 6.57
N ARG A 38 1.22 -14.23 7.55
CA ARG A 38 2.51 -14.82 7.95
C ARG A 38 3.16 -15.57 6.81
N THR A 39 2.41 -16.45 6.16
CA THR A 39 2.90 -17.25 5.02
C THR A 39 3.39 -16.32 3.91
N PHE A 40 2.65 -15.25 3.63
CA PHE A 40 3.03 -14.26 2.63
C PHE A 40 4.31 -13.51 3.01
N LEU A 41 4.50 -13.18 4.29
CA LEU A 41 5.63 -12.40 4.79
C LEU A 41 6.83 -13.24 5.24
N ARG A 42 6.76 -14.57 5.18
CA ARG A 42 7.73 -15.51 5.77
C ARG A 42 9.19 -15.23 5.37
N ASN A 43 9.42 -14.70 4.18
CA ASN A 43 10.77 -14.39 3.67
C ASN A 43 11.10 -12.88 3.70
N SER A 44 10.40 -12.12 4.54
CA SER A 44 10.62 -10.68 4.71
C SER A 44 11.04 -10.33 6.14
N PRO A 45 11.71 -9.19 6.36
CA PRO A 45 11.96 -8.65 7.70
C PRO A 45 10.70 -8.47 8.55
N ALA A 46 9.51 -8.38 7.94
CA ALA A 46 8.24 -8.29 8.65
C ALA A 46 7.75 -9.63 9.19
N ALA A 47 8.33 -10.79 8.83
CA ALA A 47 7.92 -12.10 9.35
C ALA A 47 7.89 -12.14 10.88
N ASN A 48 8.96 -11.66 11.52
CA ASN A 48 9.11 -11.57 12.98
C ASN A 48 8.07 -10.66 13.63
N LEU A 49 7.48 -9.73 12.88
CA LEU A 49 6.42 -8.85 13.38
C LEU A 49 5.05 -9.54 13.38
N VAL A 50 4.93 -10.73 12.81
CA VAL A 50 3.67 -11.45 12.68
C VAL A 50 3.76 -12.82 13.33
N GLU A 51 4.91 -13.50 13.28
CA GLU A 51 5.21 -14.69 14.09
C GLU A 51 5.05 -14.35 15.58
N GLU A 52 4.31 -15.19 16.30
CA GLU A 52 4.29 -15.17 17.78
C GLU A 52 3.66 -13.97 18.53
N LYS A 53 2.69 -13.27 17.93
CA LYS A 53 1.98 -12.18 18.63
C LYS A 53 0.81 -12.62 19.50
N ILE A 54 0.83 -12.17 20.76
CA ILE A 54 -0.30 -12.11 21.70
C ILE A 54 -1.49 -11.41 21.01
N GLU A 55 -2.72 -11.90 21.17
CA GLU A 55 -3.93 -11.41 20.48
C GLU A 55 -4.06 -9.88 20.43
N LYS A 56 -3.70 -9.17 21.52
CA LYS A 56 -3.72 -7.70 21.58
C LYS A 56 -2.84 -7.02 20.52
N THR A 57 -1.67 -7.58 20.21
CA THR A 57 -0.75 -6.99 19.21
C THR A 57 -1.23 -7.28 17.79
N ALA A 58 -1.94 -8.39 17.57
CA ALA A 58 -2.60 -8.68 16.29
C ALA A 58 -3.76 -7.71 16.01
N ILE A 59 -4.56 -7.36 17.03
CA ILE A 59 -5.62 -6.35 16.93
C ILE A 59 -5.04 -4.98 16.53
N SER A 60 -3.96 -4.55 17.19
CA SER A 60 -3.29 -3.28 16.88
C SER A 60 -2.75 -3.23 15.45
N ILE A 61 -2.11 -4.30 14.96
CA ILE A 61 -1.65 -4.40 13.57
C ILE A 61 -2.82 -4.27 12.59
N ARG A 62 -3.91 -5.00 12.84
CA ARG A 62 -5.11 -4.93 11.98
C ARG A 62 -5.71 -3.53 11.95
N ALA A 63 -5.78 -2.84 13.09
CA ALA A 63 -6.29 -1.47 13.14
C ALA A 63 -5.45 -0.52 12.27
N VAL A 64 -4.12 -0.62 12.35
CA VAL A 64 -3.21 0.20 11.54
C VAL A 64 -3.30 -0.18 10.06
N LEU A 65 -3.28 -1.48 9.72
CA LEU A 65 -3.39 -1.96 8.34
C LEU A 65 -4.72 -1.55 7.71
N THR A 66 -5.82 -1.57 8.45
CA THR A 66 -7.15 -1.18 7.95
C THR A 66 -7.14 0.27 7.45
N ASN A 67 -6.42 1.17 8.11
CA ASN A 67 -6.31 2.57 7.66
C ASN A 67 -5.60 2.68 6.31
N TYR A 68 -4.50 1.93 6.12
CA TYR A 68 -3.77 1.91 4.84
C TYR A 68 -4.55 1.22 3.73
N VAL A 69 -5.24 0.13 4.08
CA VAL A 69 -6.05 -0.62 3.13
C VAL A 69 -7.26 0.19 2.65
N LYS A 70 -7.94 0.95 3.53
CA LYS A 70 -9.03 1.84 3.11
C LYS A 70 -8.58 2.79 2.01
N ALA A 71 -7.40 3.37 2.16
CA ALA A 71 -6.78 4.23 1.16
C ALA A 71 -6.57 3.52 -0.19
N ILE A 72 -6.05 2.30 -0.17
CA ILE A 72 -5.74 1.51 -1.39
C ILE A 72 -6.99 0.95 -2.05
N ARG A 73 -8.07 0.70 -1.30
CA ARG A 73 -9.36 0.29 -1.86
C ARG A 73 -9.88 1.30 -2.89
N TYR A 74 -9.63 2.60 -2.68
CA TYR A 74 -10.00 3.64 -3.66
C TYR A 74 -9.13 3.62 -4.93
N LEU A 75 -8.02 2.90 -4.92
CA LEU A 75 -7.14 2.73 -6.07
C LEU A 75 -7.48 1.47 -6.89
N GLN A 76 -8.41 0.63 -6.43
CA GLN A 76 -8.81 -0.57 -7.17
C GLN A 76 -9.46 -0.20 -8.50
N GLY A 77 -8.99 -0.82 -9.58
CA GLY A 77 -9.47 -0.60 -10.94
C GLY A 77 -8.70 0.47 -11.72
N ILE A 78 -7.89 1.31 -11.05
CA ILE A 78 -7.08 2.32 -11.75
C ILE A 78 -5.89 1.68 -12.47
N GLU A 79 -5.46 0.48 -12.06
CA GLU A 79 -4.36 -0.26 -12.68
C GLU A 79 -4.63 -0.63 -14.16
N HIS A 80 -5.88 -0.54 -14.60
CA HIS A 80 -6.30 -0.77 -15.99
C HIS A 80 -6.52 0.53 -16.77
N ASN A 81 -6.44 1.69 -16.11
CA ASN A 81 -6.73 2.98 -16.72
C ASN A 81 -5.44 3.69 -17.17
N GLY A 82 -5.13 3.54 -18.45
CA GLY A 82 -4.08 4.31 -19.12
C GLY A 82 -2.65 3.90 -18.76
N ASP A 83 -1.71 4.76 -19.12
CA ASP A 83 -0.29 4.51 -18.90
C ASP A 83 0.11 4.69 -17.43
N PRO A 84 1.02 3.85 -16.90
CA PRO A 84 1.46 3.94 -15.52
C PRO A 84 2.22 5.25 -15.28
N PHE A 85 1.78 6.01 -14.28
CA PHE A 85 2.46 7.22 -13.83
C PHE A 85 3.36 6.93 -12.62
N THR A 86 4.59 7.45 -12.62
CA THR A 86 5.44 7.46 -11.43
C THR A 86 5.93 8.87 -11.11
N ILE A 87 5.76 9.29 -9.85
CA ILE A 87 6.26 10.58 -9.37
C ILE A 87 7.79 10.64 -9.49
N ARG A 88 8.48 9.50 -9.37
CA ARG A 88 9.94 9.42 -9.52
C ARG A 88 10.38 9.77 -10.93
N ASP A 89 9.76 9.18 -11.95
CA ASP A 89 10.14 9.44 -13.34
C ASP A 89 9.71 10.87 -13.74
N TRP A 90 8.57 11.34 -13.24
CA TRP A 90 8.19 12.75 -13.34
C TRP A 90 9.23 13.67 -12.68
N MET A 91 9.74 13.35 -11.50
CA MET A 91 10.80 14.15 -10.86
C MET A 91 12.13 14.10 -11.62
N ARG A 92 12.48 12.96 -12.24
CA ARG A 92 13.69 12.84 -13.05
C ARG A 92 13.63 13.76 -14.26
N GLY A 93 12.51 13.79 -14.98
CA GLY A 93 12.35 14.71 -16.11
C GLY A 93 12.42 16.20 -15.70
N VAL A 94 12.01 16.56 -14.47
CA VAL A 94 12.18 17.94 -13.96
C VAL A 94 13.66 18.31 -13.83
N ARG A 95 14.52 17.34 -13.49
CA ARG A 95 15.97 17.55 -13.38
C ARG A 95 16.70 17.55 -14.72
N GLU A 96 16.08 16.98 -15.75
CA GLU A 96 16.66 16.78 -17.08
C GLU A 96 16.14 17.82 -18.11
N ASP A 97 15.60 18.96 -17.65
CA ASP A 97 15.02 20.04 -18.48
C ASP A 97 13.94 19.56 -19.47
N GLN A 98 13.27 18.44 -19.16
CA GLN A 98 12.12 17.97 -19.91
C GLN A 98 10.88 18.84 -19.57
N LYS A 99 9.88 18.87 -20.45
CA LYS A 99 8.62 19.59 -20.23
C LYS A 99 7.80 18.97 -19.08
N ASN A 100 8.20 19.25 -17.85
CA ASN A 100 7.50 18.76 -16.68
C ASN A 100 6.76 19.93 -16.03
N GLY A 101 5.43 19.94 -16.20
CA GLY A 101 4.53 20.92 -15.58
C GLY A 101 4.28 20.61 -14.10
N TRP A 102 3.40 21.39 -13.47
CA TRP A 102 3.01 21.21 -12.06
C TRP A 102 2.19 19.93 -11.85
N LEU A 103 2.53 19.14 -10.82
CA LEU A 103 1.70 18.03 -10.36
C LEU A 103 0.72 18.52 -9.29
N PHE A 104 -0.58 18.51 -9.61
CA PHE A 104 -1.63 18.85 -8.66
C PHE A 104 -2.23 17.57 -8.08
N ILE A 105 -2.08 17.35 -6.77
CA ILE A 105 -2.80 16.30 -6.05
C ILE A 105 -4.07 16.91 -5.50
N SER A 106 -5.16 16.80 -6.27
CA SER A 106 -6.49 17.26 -5.87
C SER A 106 -7.32 16.11 -5.31
N SER A 107 -8.36 16.46 -4.55
CA SER A 107 -9.34 15.50 -4.03
C SER A 107 -10.68 16.20 -3.93
N ASN A 108 -11.77 15.47 -4.18
CA ASN A 108 -13.09 16.00 -3.89
C ASN A 108 -13.25 16.19 -2.37
N ALA A 109 -13.80 17.32 -1.93
CA ALA A 109 -13.93 17.69 -0.52
C ALA A 109 -14.62 16.61 0.31
N ASP A 110 -15.68 16.00 -0.23
CA ASP A 110 -16.46 14.95 0.42
C ASP A 110 -15.67 13.64 0.63
N THR A 111 -14.63 13.42 -0.19
CA THR A 111 -13.77 12.23 -0.14
C THR A 111 -12.37 12.50 0.42
N HIS A 112 -12.07 13.76 0.73
CA HIS A 112 -10.74 14.20 1.15
C HIS A 112 -10.23 13.45 2.38
N ALA A 113 -11.10 13.23 3.37
CA ALA A 113 -10.76 12.50 4.59
C ALA A 113 -10.34 11.04 4.31
N SER A 114 -10.95 10.41 3.29
CA SER A 114 -10.68 9.04 2.87
C SER A 114 -9.39 8.90 2.04
N LEU A 115 -9.02 9.96 1.32
CA LEU A 115 -7.81 10.02 0.50
C LEU A 115 -6.59 10.52 1.29
N LYS A 116 -6.79 11.14 2.46
CA LYS A 116 -5.70 11.63 3.31
C LYS A 116 -4.59 10.60 3.55
N PRO A 117 -4.87 9.31 3.85
CA PRO A 117 -3.80 8.33 4.05
C PRO A 117 -3.05 8.00 2.75
N VAL A 118 -3.67 8.15 1.57
CA VAL A 118 -2.99 8.01 0.26
C VAL A 118 -2.05 9.17 0.01
N ILE A 119 -2.50 10.39 0.28
CA ILE A 119 -1.73 11.62 0.03
C ILE A 119 -0.52 11.72 0.97
N SER A 120 -0.65 11.22 2.21
CA SER A 120 0.40 11.28 3.21
C SER A 120 1.37 10.08 3.21
N MET A 121 1.21 9.12 2.28
CA MET A 121 2.07 7.94 2.18
C MET A 121 3.41 8.27 1.51
#